data_AF-A0A060XEL1-F1
#
_entry.id   AF-A0A060XEL1-F1
#
_cell.length_a   1.000
_cell.length_b   1.000
_cell.length_c   1.000
_cell.angle_alpha   90.00
_cell.angle_beta   90.00
_cell.angle_gamma   90.00
#
_symmetry.space_group_name_H-M   'P 1'
#
loop_
_entity.id
_entity.type
_entity.pdbx_description
1 polymer ?
#
loop_
_entity_poly.entity_id
_entity_poly.type
_entity_poly.pdbx_seq_one_letter_code
_entity_poly.pdbx_strand_id
1 'polypeptide(L)'
;MWDAYLWIFTLNKQNLIRRLPPNLSKDQLEEQLSPLPSYDYFEFFPADQSLYPHLFSRVYINFRNPEDILLFRDRFDGYVFIDNKGTFFT
;
A
#
# COMPACT_ATOMS: atom_id res chain seq x y z
N MET A 1 -19.35 12.97 5.20
CA MET A 1 -19.19 11.64 5.86
C MET A 1 -18.67 10.64 4.82
N TRP A 2 -17.55 10.97 4.17
CA TRP A 2 -17.09 10.29 2.95
C TRP A 2 -15.56 10.44 2.79
N ASP A 3 -14.73 10.07 3.77
CA ASP A 3 -13.27 10.26 3.61
C ASP A 3 -12.33 9.22 4.26
N ALA A 4 -12.84 8.14 4.86
CA ALA A 4 -12.00 7.26 5.69
C ALA A 4 -11.58 5.91 5.07
N TYR A 5 -12.13 5.47 3.93
CA TYR A 5 -11.79 4.15 3.42
C TYR A 5 -10.79 4.25 2.27
N LEU A 6 -9.57 3.80 2.55
CA LEU A 6 -8.56 3.43 1.58
C LEU A 6 -9.23 2.79 0.37
N TRP A 7 -9.19 3.49 -0.76
CA TRP A 7 -9.60 2.86 -1.99
C TRP A 7 -8.49 1.86 -2.39
N ILE A 8 -8.65 0.59 -2.06
CA ILE A 8 -8.07 -0.51 -2.85
C ILE A 8 -9.01 -0.69 -4.05
N PHE A 9 -8.63 -0.18 -5.22
CA PHE A 9 -9.38 -0.47 -6.45
C PHE A 9 -8.90 -1.82 -6.97
N THR A 10 -9.75 -2.86 -6.89
CA THR A 10 -9.53 -4.10 -7.62
C THR A 10 -10.01 -3.91 -9.06
N LEU A 11 -9.09 -3.60 -9.98
CA LEU A 11 -9.32 -3.74 -11.41
C LEU A 11 -8.61 -5.04 -11.84
N ASN A 12 -9.36 -6.09 -12.14
CA ASN A 12 -8.88 -7.30 -12.83
C ASN A 12 -7.52 -7.85 -12.33
N LYS A 13 -7.42 -8.20 -11.03
CA LYS A 13 -6.26 -8.80 -10.32
C LYS A 13 -5.24 -7.84 -9.66
N GLN A 14 -5.32 -6.55 -9.91
CA GLN A 14 -4.42 -5.59 -9.27
C GLN A 14 -4.97 -5.10 -7.93
N ASN A 15 -4.16 -5.23 -6.89
CA ASN A 15 -4.34 -4.56 -5.61
C ASN A 15 -3.51 -3.29 -5.58
N LEU A 16 -4.18 -2.19 -5.25
CA LEU A 16 -3.57 -0.87 -5.15
C LEU A 16 -3.61 -0.42 -3.70
N ILE A 17 -2.45 -0.27 -3.07
CA ILE A 17 -2.34 0.38 -1.76
C ILE A 17 -1.98 1.84 -2.03
N ARG A 18 -2.86 2.74 -1.60
CA ARG A 18 -2.72 4.20 -1.74
C ARG A 18 -2.57 4.83 -0.38
N ARG A 19 -2.03 6.06 -0.36
CA ARG A 19 -1.82 6.87 0.84
C ARG A 19 -0.78 6.28 1.80
N LEU A 20 0.24 5.62 1.26
CA LEU A 20 1.38 5.20 2.07
C LEU A 20 2.21 6.42 2.51
N PRO A 21 2.90 6.33 3.66
CA PRO A 21 3.77 7.39 4.13
C PRO A 21 4.77 7.86 3.05
N PRO A 22 5.02 9.17 2.91
CA PRO A 22 5.88 9.70 1.87
C PRO A 22 7.36 9.33 2.02
N ASN A 23 7.81 9.04 3.25
CA ASN A 23 9.19 8.59 3.51
C ASN A 23 9.30 7.07 3.66
N LEU A 24 8.26 6.30 3.31
CA LEU A 24 8.34 4.84 3.32
C LEU A 24 9.23 4.39 2.16
N SER A 25 10.20 3.51 2.43
CA SER A 25 10.97 2.86 1.37
C SER A 25 10.30 1.56 0.93
N LYS A 26 10.65 1.11 -0.29
CA LYS A 26 10.19 -0.18 -0.82
C LYS A 26 10.52 -1.34 0.13
N ASP A 27 11.76 -1.39 0.62
CA ASP A 27 12.24 -2.48 1.46
C ASP A 27 11.46 -2.57 2.78
N GLN A 28 11.18 -1.41 3.40
CA GLN A 28 10.39 -1.37 4.63
C GLN A 28 8.94 -1.77 4.42
N LEU A 29 8.37 -1.37 3.29
CA LEU A 29 7.05 -1.82 2.92
C LEU A 29 7.05 -3.34 2.77
N GLU A 30 8.02 -3.92 2.06
CA GLU A 30 8.12 -5.38 1.90
C GLU A 30 8.29 -6.10 3.25
N GLU A 31 9.08 -5.55 4.18
CA GLU A 31 9.21 -6.08 5.55
C GLU A 31 7.88 -6.02 6.32
N GLN A 32 7.19 -4.88 6.31
CA GLN A 32 5.90 -4.72 7.02
C GLN A 32 4.80 -5.57 6.40
N LEU A 33 4.84 -5.79 5.09
CA LEU A 33 3.87 -6.62 4.39
C LEU A 33 4.19 -8.12 4.53
N SER A 34 5.37 -8.49 5.04
CA SER A 34 5.81 -9.88 5.16
C SER A 34 4.96 -10.68 6.16
N PRO A 35 4.62 -11.95 5.88
CA PRO A 35 4.85 -12.64 4.61
C PRO A 35 3.88 -12.16 3.53
N LEU A 36 4.42 -11.81 2.35
CA LEU A 36 3.62 -11.43 1.18
C LEU A 36 3.15 -12.69 0.43
N PRO A 37 1.88 -12.77 0.01
CA PRO A 37 1.41 -13.82 -0.90
C PRO A 37 2.13 -13.79 -2.25
N SER A 38 1.96 -14.82 -3.08
CA SER A 38 2.61 -14.90 -4.38
C SER A 38 2.07 -13.85 -5.36
N TYR A 39 2.96 -13.07 -5.96
CA TYR A 39 2.63 -11.99 -6.89
C TYR A 39 3.38 -12.14 -8.22
N ASP A 40 2.74 -11.70 -9.30
CA ASP A 40 3.36 -11.60 -10.64
C ASP A 40 3.99 -10.23 -10.88
N TYR A 41 3.55 -9.21 -10.12
CA TYR A 41 4.03 -7.85 -10.28
C TYR A 41 4.01 -7.11 -8.94
N PHE A 42 5.07 -6.34 -8.67
CA PHE A 42 5.19 -5.48 -7.51
C PHE A 42 5.97 -4.24 -7.89
N GLU A 43 5.32 -3.08 -7.87
CA GLU A 43 5.94 -1.81 -8.22
C GLU A 43 5.60 -0.73 -7.18
N PHE A 44 6.64 -0.19 -6.55
CA PHE A 44 6.55 0.85 -5.54
C PHE A 44 6.88 2.21 -6.16
N PHE A 45 6.01 3.18 -5.91
CA PHE A 45 6.18 4.58 -6.30
C PHE A 45 6.34 5.44 -5.05
N PRO A 46 7.52 6.04 -4.84
CA PRO A 46 7.73 6.97 -3.74
C PRO A 46 6.86 8.22 -3.89
N ALA A 47 6.66 8.95 -2.80
CA ALA A 47 5.96 10.22 -2.86
C ALA A 47 6.64 11.21 -3.79
N ASP A 48 5.83 11.79 -4.67
CA ASP A 48 6.27 12.84 -5.59
C ASP A 48 6.24 14.19 -4.86
N GLN A 49 7.41 14.80 -4.70
CA GLN A 49 7.56 16.10 -4.03
C GLN A 49 6.82 17.23 -4.77
N SER A 50 6.55 17.07 -6.07
CA SER A 50 5.81 18.06 -6.86
C SER A 50 4.32 18.13 -6.48
N LEU A 51 3.78 17.12 -5.79
CA LEU A 51 2.37 17.03 -5.40
C LEU A 51 2.08 17.62 -4.01
N TYR A 52 2.96 18.44 -3.45
CA TYR A 52 2.75 19.10 -2.15
C TYR A 52 1.41 19.86 -2.11
N PRO A 53 0.61 19.76 -1.02
CA PRO A 53 0.90 19.06 0.24
C PRO A 53 0.54 17.55 0.25
N HIS A 54 0.04 17.00 -0.86
CA HIS A 54 -0.42 15.62 -0.97
C HIS A 54 0.72 14.63 -1.28
N LEU A 55 1.71 14.61 -0.40
CA LEU A 55 2.86 13.71 -0.48
C LEU A 55 2.45 12.31 -0.01
N PHE A 56 2.13 11.43 -0.95
CA PHE A 56 1.78 10.04 -0.66
C PHE A 56 2.55 9.10 -1.56
N SER A 57 3.06 8.01 -0.97
CA SER A 57 3.59 6.88 -1.71
C SER A 57 2.45 5.95 -2.12
N ARG A 58 2.70 5.11 -3.14
CA ARG A 58 1.73 4.12 -3.64
C ARG A 58 2.43 2.88 -4.12
N VAL A 59 1.77 1.73 -4.04
CA VAL A 59 2.30 0.47 -4.57
C VAL A 59 1.22 -0.24 -5.38
N TYR A 60 1.65 -0.86 -6.47
CA TYR A 60 0.83 -1.72 -7.31
C TYR A 60 1.31 -3.16 -7.14
N ILE A 61 0.41 -4.03 -6.70
CA ILE A 61 0.69 -5.44 -6.51
C ILE A 61 -0.31 -6.24 -7.34
N ASN A 62 0.19 -7.13 -8.18
CA ASN A 62 -0.64 -8.08 -8.92
C ASN A 62 -0.49 -9.46 -8.31
N PHE A 63 -1.48 -9.90 -7.53
CA PHE A 63 -1.46 -11.21 -6.89
C PHE A 63 -1.78 -12.31 -7.90
N ARG A 64 -1.10 -13.46 -7.77
CA ARG A 64 -1.37 -14.63 -8.62
C ARG A 64 -2.76 -15.19 -8.40
N ASN A 65 -3.15 -15.34 -7.13
CA ASN A 65 -4.45 -15.86 -6.73
C ASN A 65 -5.37 -14.72 -6.27
N PRO A 66 -6.63 -14.69 -6.71
CA PRO A 66 -7.59 -13.70 -6.25
C PRO A 66 -8.04 -13.90 -4.79
N GLU A 67 -7.89 -15.09 -4.22
CA GLU A 67 -8.20 -15.32 -2.79
C GLU A 67 -7.19 -14.59 -1.88
N ASP A 68 -5.94 -14.52 -2.30
CA ASP A 68 -4.87 -13.80 -1.59
C ASP A 68 -5.15 -12.29 -1.51
N ILE A 69 -5.90 -11.74 -2.49
CA ILE A 69 -6.32 -10.34 -2.49
C ILE A 69 -7.22 -10.03 -1.29
N LEU A 70 -8.16 -10.93 -0.98
CA LEU A 70 -9.10 -10.77 0.13
C LEU A 70 -8.37 -10.89 1.47
N LEU A 71 -7.52 -11.92 1.62
CA LEU A 71 -6.70 -12.10 2.82
C LEU A 71 -5.75 -10.92 3.07
N PHE A 72 -5.13 -10.41 2.00
CA PHE A 72 -4.28 -9.23 2.07
C PHE A 72 -5.08 -8.00 2.51
N ARG A 73 -6.24 -7.77 1.90
CA ARG A 73 -7.13 -6.67 2.29
C ARG A 73 -7.53 -6.77 3.76
N ASP A 74 -8.03 -7.92 4.21
CA ASP A 74 -8.52 -8.09 5.58
C ASP A 74 -7.39 -7.95 6.62
N ARG A 75 -6.16 -8.35 6.26
CA ARG A 75 -4.99 -8.21 7.12
C ARG A 75 -4.52 -6.76 7.25
N PHE A 76 -4.59 -5.99 6.16
CA PHE A 76 -4.07 -4.62 6.10
C PHE A 76 -5.16 -3.53 6.21
N ASP A 77 -6.42 -3.91 6.37
CA ASP A 77 -7.51 -2.96 6.64
C ASP A 77 -7.29 -2.32 8.02
N GLY A 78 -7.08 -1.01 8.03
CA GLY A 78 -6.72 -0.26 9.25
C GLY A 78 -5.28 -0.47 9.73
N TYR A 79 -4.40 -1.10 8.94
CA TYR A 79 -2.99 -1.21 9.30
C TYR A 79 -2.28 0.14 9.22
N VAL A 80 -1.63 0.53 10.32
CA VAL A 80 -0.90 1.79 10.41
C VAL A 80 0.52 1.56 9.91
N PHE A 81 0.83 2.14 8.74
CA PHE A 81 2.18 2.12 8.20
C PHE A 81 3.04 3.17 8.92
N ILE A 82 4.26 2.77 9.26
CA ILE A 82 5.23 3.61 9.95
C ILE A 82 6.41 3.84 9.01
N ASP A 83 6.75 5.11 8.76
CA ASP A 83 7.95 5.49 8.02
C ASP A 83 9.21 5.57 8.91
N ASN A 84 10.36 5.75 8.27
CA ASN A 84 11.66 5.95 8.92
C ASN A 84 11.71 7.10 9.94
N LYS A 85 10.75 8.03 9.88
CA LYS A 85 10.69 9.20 10.77
C LYS A 85 9.69 9.00 11.91
N GLY A 86 9.05 7.83 12.01
CA GLY A 86 8.04 7.54 13.02
C GLY A 86 6.69 8.22 12.75
N THR A 87 6.44 8.66 11.52
CA THR A 87 5.16 9.28 11.15
C THR A 87 4.14 8.18 10.86
N PHE A 88 3.00 8.25 11.54
CA PHE A 88 1.89 7.30 11.38
C PHE A 88 0.95 7.74 10.27
N PHE A 89 0.62 6.84 9.35
CA PHE A 89 -0.42 7.05 8.35
C PHE A 89 -1.43 5.90 8.40
N THR A 90 -2.72 6.25 8.47
CA THR A 90 -3.86 5.32 8.49
C THR A 90 -4.70 5.44 7.24
#